data_AF-A0A948VB04-F1
#
_entry.id   AF-A0A948VB04-F1
#
_cell.length_a   1.000
_cell.length_b   1.000
_cell.length_c   1.000
_cell.angle_alpha   90.00
_cell.angle_beta   90.00
_cell.angle_gamma   90.00
#
_symmetry.space_group_name_H-M   'P 1'
#
loop_
_entity.id
_entity.type
_entity.pdbx_description
1 polymer ?
#
loop_
_entity_poly.entity_id
_entity_poly.type
_entity_poly.pdbx_seq_one_letter_code
_entity_poly.pdbx_strand_id
1 'polypeptide(L)'
;DVRPEIMIPLTGTQRELLDLRKLSVQVAAKTMQEAGVEVDYLVGTMIEIPRAALLADKMAEFADFFSFGTNDLTQMTFGYSRDDAGVFLPEYVRKGILPSDPFQQLDQEGVGQLVEMACVKGRAANPDIHLGICGEHGGDPSSVAFCHRVGLDYVSCSPFRVPIARLAAGQVVARERLKDRK
;
A
#
# COMPACT_ATOMS: atom_id res chain seq x y z
N ASP A 1 -1.87 15.36 20.48
CA ASP A 1 -0.78 15.81 19.61
C ASP A 1 -1.11 15.38 18.19
N VAL A 2 -0.90 16.24 17.20
CA VAL A 2 -1.28 15.97 15.80
C VAL A 2 -0.03 15.49 15.04
N ARG A 3 -0.16 14.42 14.26
CA ARG A 3 0.94 13.84 13.46
C ARG A 3 0.48 13.65 12.01
N PRO A 4 0.57 14.69 11.16
CA PRO A 4 0.11 14.61 9.79
C PRO A 4 1.03 13.71 8.94
N GLU A 5 0.43 12.92 8.07
CA GLU A 5 1.12 12.18 7.02
C GLU A 5 0.64 12.70 5.66
N ILE A 6 1.52 13.32 4.89
CA ILE A 6 1.22 13.86 3.57
C ILE A 6 1.61 12.82 2.52
N MET A 7 0.63 12.27 1.82
CA MET A 7 0.84 11.24 0.82
C MET A 7 0.70 11.79 -0.59
N ILE A 8 1.72 11.56 -1.43
CA ILE A 8 1.72 11.97 -2.84
C ILE A 8 1.25 10.79 -3.71
N PRO A 9 0.13 10.93 -4.46
CA PRO A 9 -0.42 9.86 -5.29
C PRO A 9 0.27 9.75 -6.66
N LEU A 10 0.04 8.63 -7.34
CA LEU A 10 0.35 8.34 -8.75
C LEU A 10 1.80 8.60 -9.16
N THR A 11 2.74 8.55 -8.23
CA THR A 11 4.15 8.73 -8.58
C THR A 11 4.66 7.51 -9.36
N GLY A 12 5.40 7.74 -10.45
CA GLY A 12 6.03 6.68 -11.25
C GLY A 12 7.55 6.79 -11.27
N THR A 13 8.10 7.92 -10.84
CA THR A 13 9.52 8.25 -10.85
C THR A 13 9.96 8.92 -9.54
N GLN A 14 11.22 8.71 -9.16
CA GLN A 14 11.81 9.40 -7.99
C GLN A 14 11.80 10.92 -8.15
N ARG A 15 11.82 11.43 -9.39
CA ARG A 15 11.91 12.86 -9.67
C ARG A 15 10.58 13.56 -9.39
N GLU A 16 9.47 12.94 -9.81
CA GLU A 16 8.12 13.42 -9.46
C GLU A 16 7.96 13.50 -7.94
N LEU A 17 8.35 12.44 -7.23
CA LEU A 17 8.28 12.39 -5.77
C LEU A 17 9.17 13.46 -5.12
N LEU A 18 10.41 13.61 -5.58
CA LEU A 18 11.34 14.60 -5.03
C LEU A 18 10.83 16.03 -5.19
N ASP A 19 10.33 16.39 -6.37
CA ASP A 19 9.86 17.74 -6.65
C ASP A 19 8.61 18.06 -5.81
N LEU A 20 7.68 17.11 -5.67
CA LEU A 20 6.50 17.27 -4.84
C LEU A 20 6.83 17.28 -3.33
N ARG A 21 7.76 16.45 -2.86
CA ARG A 21 8.25 16.50 -1.46
C ARG A 21 8.84 17.86 -1.13
N LYS A 22 9.70 18.41 -2.01
CA LYS A 22 10.30 19.75 -1.80
C LYS A 22 9.22 20.82 -1.66
N LEU A 23 8.20 20.77 -2.53
CA LEU A 23 7.08 21.69 -2.45
C LEU A 23 6.30 21.52 -1.13
N SER A 24 5.97 20.29 -0.74
CA SER A 24 5.28 20.00 0.53
C SER A 24 6.05 20.53 1.73
N VAL A 25 7.36 20.27 1.80
CA VAL A 25 8.21 20.73 2.90
C VAL A 25 8.30 22.26 2.95
N GLN A 26 8.46 22.92 1.78
CA GLN A 26 8.50 24.37 1.69
C GLN A 26 7.20 25.01 2.18
N VAL A 27 6.05 24.48 1.75
CA VAL A 27 4.74 25.00 2.15
C VAL A 27 4.50 24.76 3.63
N ALA A 28 4.77 23.55 4.14
CA ALA A 28 4.63 23.22 5.55
C ALA A 28 5.47 24.14 6.44
N ALA A 29 6.74 24.38 6.09
CA ALA A 29 7.62 25.29 6.82
C ALA A 29 7.06 26.72 6.86
N LYS A 30 6.59 27.24 5.72
CA LYS A 30 5.98 28.57 5.65
C LYS A 30 4.70 28.64 6.50
N THR A 31 3.82 27.65 6.41
CA THR A 31 2.56 27.62 7.18
C THR A 31 2.81 27.55 8.68
N MET A 32 3.76 26.73 9.11
CA MET A 32 4.18 26.63 10.52
C MET A 32 4.76 27.96 11.02
N GLN A 33 5.60 28.61 10.22
CA GLN A 33 6.14 29.93 10.53
C GLN A 33 5.04 31.00 10.69
N GLU A 34 4.09 31.06 9.75
CA GLU A 34 2.97 32.02 9.78
C GLU A 34 2.05 31.79 10.98
N ALA A 35 1.87 30.53 11.39
CA ALA A 35 1.05 30.15 12.53
C ALA A 35 1.80 30.22 13.88
N GLY A 36 3.13 30.35 13.88
CA GLY A 36 3.96 30.35 15.09
C GLY A 36 3.93 29.03 15.86
N VAL A 37 3.78 27.90 15.16
CA VAL A 37 3.72 26.55 15.74
C VAL A 37 4.69 25.61 15.04
N GLU A 38 5.19 24.60 15.75
CA GLU A 38 5.94 23.49 15.17
C GLU A 38 5.11 22.20 15.28
N VAL A 39 5.07 21.43 14.20
CA VAL A 39 4.32 20.17 14.11
C VAL A 39 5.18 19.17 13.35
N ASP A 40 5.41 17.99 13.94
CA ASP A 40 6.08 16.88 13.25
C ASP A 40 5.14 16.26 12.20
N TYR A 41 5.65 16.03 11.00
CA TYR A 41 4.91 15.41 9.90
C TYR A 41 5.82 14.52 9.05
N LEU A 42 5.18 13.60 8.31
CA LEU A 42 5.85 12.75 7.33
C LEU A 42 5.38 13.07 5.93
N VAL A 43 6.24 12.87 4.93
CA VAL A 43 5.89 12.92 3.51
C VAL A 43 6.22 11.58 2.86
N GLY A 44 5.19 10.91 2.35
CA GLY A 44 5.31 9.60 1.72
C GLY A 44 4.65 9.58 0.36
N THR A 45 4.53 8.39 -0.21
CA THR A 45 3.92 8.22 -1.53
C THR A 45 3.04 6.99 -1.61
N MET A 46 2.04 7.04 -2.48
CA MET A 46 1.28 5.87 -2.85
C MET A 46 2.07 5.05 -3.88
N ILE A 47 2.23 3.75 -3.61
CA ILE A 47 2.77 2.78 -4.57
C ILE A 47 1.59 2.12 -5.28
N GLU A 48 1.19 2.76 -6.38
CA GLU A 48 0.03 2.37 -7.19
C GLU A 48 0.31 2.31 -8.69
N ILE A 49 1.53 2.72 -9.09
CA ILE A 49 2.05 2.58 -10.45
C ILE A 49 3.05 1.42 -10.46
N PRO A 50 2.94 0.42 -11.37
CA PRO A 50 3.88 -0.71 -11.41
C PRO A 50 5.34 -0.27 -11.50
N ARG A 51 5.63 0.82 -12.22
CA ARG A 51 6.98 1.40 -12.31
C ARG A 51 7.54 1.87 -10.96
N ALA A 52 6.70 2.40 -10.07
CA ALA A 52 7.13 2.81 -8.73
C ALA A 52 7.50 1.59 -7.88
N ALA A 53 6.74 0.49 -7.97
CA ALA A 53 7.10 -0.76 -7.31
C ALA A 53 8.43 -1.33 -7.84
N LEU A 54 8.64 -1.31 -9.16
CA LEU A 54 9.88 -1.76 -9.80
C LEU A 54 11.11 -0.95 -9.37
N LEU A 55 10.94 0.32 -9.02
CA LEU A 55 12.00 1.25 -8.63
C LEU A 55 11.87 1.70 -7.16
N ALA A 56 11.25 0.88 -6.31
CA ALA A 56 10.92 1.25 -4.94
C ALA A 56 12.16 1.61 -4.09
N ASP A 57 13.33 1.08 -4.40
CA ASP A 57 14.63 1.48 -3.83
C ASP A 57 14.89 2.98 -4.03
N LYS A 58 14.66 3.47 -5.25
CA LYS A 58 14.85 4.88 -5.61
C LYS A 58 13.73 5.78 -5.07
N MET A 59 12.51 5.24 -4.95
CA MET A 59 11.38 5.96 -4.36
C MET A 59 11.62 6.17 -2.86
N ALA A 60 12.18 5.18 -2.17
CA ALA A 60 12.41 5.20 -0.73
C ALA A 60 13.47 6.22 -0.27
N GLU A 61 14.36 6.67 -1.17
CA GLU A 61 15.28 7.78 -0.91
C GLU A 61 14.55 9.09 -0.54
N PHE A 62 13.29 9.25 -0.98
CA PHE A 62 12.52 10.48 -0.83
C PHE A 62 11.14 10.26 -0.16
N ALA A 63 10.86 9.06 0.36
CA ALA A 63 9.61 8.75 1.04
C ALA A 63 9.88 8.32 2.48
N ASP A 64 9.13 8.91 3.41
CA ASP A 64 9.13 8.46 4.80
C ASP A 64 8.23 7.22 5.00
N PHE A 65 7.28 7.02 4.09
CA PHE A 65 6.40 5.85 4.06
C PHE A 65 5.91 5.52 2.65
N PHE A 66 5.55 4.26 2.43
CA PHE A 66 4.76 3.79 1.29
C PHE A 66 3.37 3.37 1.74
N SER A 67 2.37 3.73 0.95
CA SER A 67 1.04 3.15 1.02
C SER A 67 0.71 2.47 -0.30
N PHE A 68 0.44 1.18 -0.30
CA PHE A 68 0.08 0.45 -1.50
C PHE A 68 -1.38 0.76 -1.88
N GLY A 69 -1.54 1.53 -2.97
CA GLY A 69 -2.82 1.79 -3.62
C GLY A 69 -3.19 0.62 -4.51
N THR A 70 -3.56 -0.49 -3.88
CA THR A 70 -3.70 -1.78 -4.60
C THR A 70 -4.86 -1.82 -5.59
N ASN A 71 -5.85 -0.93 -5.49
CA ASN A 71 -6.90 -0.84 -6.51
C ASN A 71 -6.32 -0.42 -7.87
N ASP A 72 -5.59 0.70 -7.89
CA ASP A 72 -4.93 1.22 -9.09
C ASP A 72 -3.77 0.34 -9.52
N LEU A 73 -3.01 -0.22 -8.56
CA LEU A 73 -1.95 -1.18 -8.88
C LEU A 73 -2.51 -2.43 -9.57
N THR A 74 -3.64 -2.98 -9.10
CA THR A 74 -4.33 -4.10 -9.76
C THR A 74 -4.78 -3.70 -11.16
N GLN A 75 -5.42 -2.54 -11.31
CA GLN A 75 -5.87 -2.03 -12.61
C GLN A 75 -4.72 -1.94 -13.62
N MET A 76 -3.59 -1.36 -13.22
CA MET A 76 -2.42 -1.19 -14.10
C MET A 76 -1.68 -2.50 -14.36
N THR A 77 -1.71 -3.46 -13.42
CA THR A 77 -1.03 -4.75 -13.57
C THR A 77 -1.83 -5.70 -14.47
N PHE A 78 -3.14 -5.77 -14.30
CA PHE A 78 -4.02 -6.59 -15.14
C PHE A 78 -4.39 -5.91 -16.47
N GLY A 79 -4.29 -4.58 -16.54
CA GLY A 79 -4.87 -3.81 -17.64
C GLY A 79 -6.41 -3.78 -17.59
N TYR A 80 -6.99 -3.89 -16.39
CA TYR A 80 -8.43 -3.93 -16.17
C TYR A 80 -8.92 -2.58 -15.67
N SER A 81 -9.67 -1.85 -16.50
CA SER A 81 -10.43 -0.70 -16.03
C SER A 81 -11.48 -1.17 -15.01
N ARG A 82 -11.41 -0.69 -13.78
CA ARG A 82 -12.31 -1.11 -12.69
C ARG A 82 -13.78 -0.83 -13.03
N ASP A 83 -14.05 0.28 -13.71
CA ASP A 83 -15.40 0.70 -14.09
C ASP A 83 -15.99 -0.20 -15.19
N ASP A 84 -15.14 -0.80 -16.02
CA ASP A 84 -15.57 -1.65 -17.13
C ASP A 84 -15.50 -3.15 -16.80
N ALA A 85 -14.65 -3.54 -15.84
CA ALA A 85 -14.33 -4.94 -15.58
C ALA A 85 -15.53 -5.77 -15.09
N GLY A 86 -16.56 -5.12 -14.52
CA GLY A 86 -17.80 -5.75 -14.10
C GLY A 86 -18.55 -6.50 -15.21
N VAL A 87 -18.31 -6.16 -16.48
CA VAL A 87 -18.99 -6.82 -17.63
C VAL A 87 -18.43 -8.21 -17.94
N PHE A 88 -17.18 -8.50 -17.56
CA PHE A 88 -16.51 -9.77 -17.91
C PHE A 88 -15.94 -10.54 -16.72
N LEU A 89 -15.56 -9.87 -15.62
CA LEU A 89 -14.98 -10.53 -14.44
C LEU A 89 -15.86 -11.64 -13.86
N PRO A 90 -17.20 -11.48 -13.72
CA PRO A 90 -18.05 -12.55 -13.21
C PRO A 90 -17.99 -13.83 -14.07
N GLU A 91 -17.83 -13.68 -15.38
CA GLU A 91 -17.71 -14.81 -16.30
C GLU A 91 -16.32 -15.47 -16.23
N TYR A 92 -15.27 -14.68 -16.03
CA TYR A 92 -13.91 -15.19 -15.82
C TYR A 92 -13.83 -16.04 -14.55
N VAL A 93 -14.43 -15.58 -13.45
CA VAL A 93 -14.50 -16.33 -12.19
C VAL A 93 -15.35 -17.59 -12.36
N ARG A 94 -16.52 -17.50 -13.01
CA ARG A 94 -17.39 -18.66 -13.27
C ARG A 94 -16.68 -19.75 -14.09
N LYS A 95 -15.87 -19.36 -15.07
CA LYS A 95 -15.08 -20.26 -15.92
C LYS A 95 -13.79 -20.76 -15.26
N GLY A 96 -13.44 -20.25 -14.08
CA GLY A 96 -12.17 -20.56 -13.41
C GLY A 96 -10.94 -20.01 -14.13
N ILE A 97 -11.11 -19.00 -15.00
CA ILE A 97 -9.97 -18.27 -15.60
C ILE A 97 -9.25 -17.47 -14.52
N LEU A 98 -10.01 -16.88 -13.61
CA LEU A 98 -9.51 -16.27 -12.38
C LEU A 98 -10.13 -16.98 -11.18
N PRO A 99 -9.37 -17.18 -10.08
CA PRO A 99 -9.90 -17.83 -8.87
C PRO A 99 -10.90 -16.91 -8.13
N SER A 100 -10.74 -15.59 -8.27
CA SER A 100 -11.52 -14.57 -7.58
C SER A 100 -11.50 -13.25 -8.37
N ASP A 101 -12.36 -12.31 -7.98
CA ASP A 101 -12.28 -10.92 -8.45
C ASP A 101 -11.02 -10.25 -7.85
N PRO A 102 -10.05 -9.82 -8.69
CA PRO A 102 -8.77 -9.28 -8.23
C PRO A 102 -8.89 -7.89 -7.58
N PHE A 103 -10.06 -7.24 -7.64
CA PHE A 103 -10.35 -5.98 -6.93
C PHE A 103 -10.97 -6.21 -5.54
N GLN A 104 -11.35 -7.45 -5.22
CA GLN A 104 -11.88 -7.82 -3.90
C GLN A 104 -10.85 -8.60 -3.08
N GLN A 105 -10.09 -9.47 -3.75
CA GLN A 105 -9.02 -10.26 -3.15
C GLN A 105 -7.73 -9.98 -3.92
N LEU A 106 -6.67 -9.64 -3.19
CA LEU A 106 -5.38 -9.30 -3.80
C LEU A 106 -4.86 -10.50 -4.59
N ASP A 107 -4.61 -10.28 -5.88
CA ASP A 107 -3.88 -11.23 -6.71
C ASP A 107 -2.44 -11.37 -6.19
N GLN A 108 -2.13 -12.51 -5.57
CA GLN A 108 -0.81 -12.76 -4.99
C GLN A 108 0.22 -13.21 -6.04
N GLU A 109 -0.21 -13.70 -7.21
CA GLU A 109 0.67 -14.23 -8.24
C GLU A 109 1.22 -13.14 -9.17
N GLY A 110 0.48 -12.06 -9.39
CA GLY A 110 0.93 -10.89 -10.16
C GLY A 110 1.14 -9.66 -9.28
N VAL A 111 0.05 -9.04 -8.82
CA VAL A 111 0.09 -7.78 -8.04
C VAL A 111 0.90 -7.94 -6.75
N GLY A 112 0.75 -9.09 -6.08
CA GLY A 112 1.51 -9.44 -4.89
C GLY A 112 3.03 -9.42 -5.09
N GLN A 113 3.53 -9.83 -6.26
CA GLN A 113 4.96 -9.77 -6.55
C GLN A 113 5.46 -8.32 -6.61
N LEU A 114 4.66 -7.38 -7.13
CA LEU A 114 5.02 -5.97 -7.13
C LEU A 114 5.04 -5.40 -5.71
N VAL A 115 4.05 -5.77 -4.88
CA VAL A 115 4.01 -5.36 -3.46
C VAL A 115 5.22 -5.90 -2.70
N GLU A 116 5.51 -7.20 -2.82
CA GLU A 116 6.65 -7.85 -2.16
C GLU A 116 7.98 -7.24 -2.61
N MET A 117 8.18 -7.06 -3.92
CA MET A 117 9.37 -6.44 -4.47
C MET A 117 9.57 -5.02 -3.92
N ALA A 118 8.50 -4.24 -3.85
CA ALA A 118 8.56 -2.88 -3.34
C ALA A 118 8.87 -2.83 -1.85
N CYS A 119 8.36 -3.76 -1.04
CA CYS A 119 8.69 -3.87 0.37
C CYS A 119 10.19 -4.16 0.58
N VAL A 120 10.70 -5.15 -0.15
CA VAL A 120 12.12 -5.56 -0.08
C VAL A 120 13.04 -4.43 -0.51
N LYS A 121 12.78 -3.83 -1.68
CA LYS A 121 13.60 -2.74 -2.22
C LYS A 121 13.51 -1.47 -1.38
N GLY A 122 12.31 -1.12 -0.94
CA GLY A 122 12.07 0.06 -0.12
C GLY A 122 12.84 -0.01 1.20
N ARG A 123 12.73 -1.12 1.93
CA ARG A 123 13.48 -1.33 3.19
C ARG A 123 14.98 -1.46 3.00
N ALA A 124 15.43 -2.01 1.87
CA ALA A 124 16.85 -2.08 1.56
C ALA A 124 17.47 -0.68 1.39
N ALA A 125 16.73 0.28 0.83
CA ALA A 125 17.17 1.66 0.64
C ALA A 125 16.94 2.54 1.88
N ASN A 126 15.83 2.33 2.60
CA ASN A 126 15.48 3.03 3.82
C ASN A 126 14.94 2.03 4.87
N PRO A 127 15.77 1.52 5.80
CA PRO A 127 15.34 0.54 6.80
C PRO A 127 14.22 1.00 7.73
N ASP A 128 14.06 2.32 7.90
CA ASP A 128 13.07 2.93 8.79
C ASP A 128 11.76 3.29 8.07
N ILE A 129 11.64 3.00 6.78
CA ILE A 129 10.44 3.32 5.99
C ILE A 129 9.22 2.55 6.52
N HIS A 130 8.12 3.28 6.73
CA HIS A 130 6.84 2.67 7.07
C HIS A 130 6.12 2.17 5.82
N LEU A 131 5.63 0.93 5.85
CA LEU A 131 4.96 0.28 4.74
C LEU A 131 3.53 -0.10 5.12
N GLY A 132 2.55 0.41 4.39
CA GLY A 132 1.15 0.03 4.59
C GLY A 132 0.40 -0.17 3.28
N ILE A 133 -0.84 -0.63 3.39
CA ILE A 133 -1.76 -0.82 2.27
C ILE A 133 -3.07 -0.09 2.57
N CYS A 134 -3.68 0.49 1.53
CA CYS A 134 -5.01 1.07 1.61
C CYS A 134 -5.94 0.51 0.54
N GLY A 135 -7.24 0.58 0.79
CA GLY A 135 -8.29 0.19 -0.16
C GLY A 135 -9.03 -1.07 0.25
N GLU A 136 -9.68 -1.71 -0.72
CA GLU A 136 -10.57 -2.85 -0.44
C GLU A 136 -9.81 -4.07 0.09
N HIS A 137 -8.61 -4.31 -0.43
CA HIS A 137 -7.76 -5.42 -0.02
C HIS A 137 -7.32 -5.32 1.46
N GLY A 138 -7.23 -4.11 2.02
CA GLY A 138 -6.86 -3.91 3.43
C GLY A 138 -7.88 -4.47 4.42
N GLY A 139 -9.09 -4.79 3.97
CA GLY A 139 -10.14 -5.42 4.78
C GLY A 139 -10.47 -6.86 4.39
N ASP A 140 -9.74 -7.48 3.45
CA ASP A 140 -9.94 -8.87 3.04
C ASP A 140 -9.02 -9.79 3.85
N PRO A 141 -9.53 -10.83 4.55
CA PRO A 141 -8.69 -11.65 5.42
C PRO A 141 -7.49 -12.33 4.74
N SER A 142 -7.64 -12.75 3.48
CA SER A 142 -6.56 -13.42 2.74
C SER A 142 -5.47 -12.41 2.34
N SER A 143 -5.88 -11.21 1.95
CA SER A 143 -5.00 -10.09 1.59
C SER A 143 -4.29 -9.54 2.83
N VAL A 144 -4.97 -9.44 3.98
CA VAL A 144 -4.34 -9.07 5.26
C VAL A 144 -3.27 -10.11 5.67
N ALA A 145 -3.54 -11.40 5.47
CA ALA A 145 -2.56 -12.44 5.73
C ALA A 145 -1.35 -12.37 4.79
N PHE A 146 -1.57 -12.00 3.52
CA PHE A 146 -0.48 -11.68 2.60
C PHE A 146 0.35 -10.50 3.09
N CYS A 147 -0.30 -9.39 3.49
CA CYS A 147 0.37 -8.17 3.96
C CYS A 147 1.28 -8.45 5.17
N HIS A 148 0.80 -9.24 6.14
CA HIS A 148 1.62 -9.70 7.27
C HIS A 148 2.86 -10.48 6.79
N ARG A 149 2.67 -11.42 5.85
CA ARG A 149 3.76 -12.29 5.35
C ARG A 149 4.86 -11.51 4.64
N VAL A 150 4.50 -10.51 3.83
CA VAL A 150 5.48 -9.65 3.15
C VAL A 150 6.02 -8.54 4.05
N GLY A 151 5.52 -8.48 5.30
CA GLY A 151 6.02 -7.62 6.35
C GLY A 151 5.52 -6.19 6.30
N LEU A 152 4.31 -5.89 5.81
CA LEU A 152 3.72 -4.55 5.97
C LEU A 152 3.49 -4.24 7.46
N ASP A 153 3.65 -2.96 7.81
CA ASP A 153 3.49 -2.45 9.18
C ASP A 153 2.02 -2.25 9.54
N TYR A 154 1.17 -1.91 8.56
CA TYR A 154 -0.26 -1.72 8.77
C TYR A 154 -1.13 -2.04 7.55
N VAL A 155 -2.42 -2.24 7.83
CA VAL A 155 -3.48 -2.29 6.81
C VAL A 155 -4.52 -1.21 7.11
N SER A 156 -4.99 -0.53 6.08
CA SER A 156 -6.04 0.50 6.16
C SER A 156 -7.25 0.09 5.33
N CYS A 157 -8.43 0.16 5.93
CA CYS A 157 -9.68 -0.27 5.33
C CYS A 157 -10.86 0.61 5.79
N SER A 158 -12.02 0.43 5.16
CA SER A 158 -13.23 1.16 5.53
C SER A 158 -13.63 0.89 7.00
N PRO A 159 -14.27 1.85 7.69
CA PRO A 159 -14.52 1.74 9.14
C PRO A 159 -15.21 0.43 9.56
N PHE A 160 -16.19 -0.05 8.77
CA PHE A 160 -16.92 -1.29 9.06
C PHE A 160 -16.08 -2.56 8.87
N ARG A 161 -14.99 -2.51 8.10
CA ARG A 161 -14.08 -3.64 7.89
C ARG A 161 -12.95 -3.68 8.92
N VAL A 162 -12.78 -2.64 9.74
CA VAL A 162 -11.75 -2.62 10.79
C VAL A 162 -11.81 -3.83 11.74
N PRO A 163 -12.98 -4.27 12.25
CA PRO A 163 -13.05 -5.47 13.08
C PRO A 163 -12.60 -6.74 12.35
N ILE A 164 -12.93 -6.86 11.06
CA ILE A 164 -12.53 -7.99 10.21
C ILE A 164 -11.02 -8.01 10.00
N ALA A 165 -10.43 -6.86 9.64
CA ALA A 165 -8.98 -6.73 9.45
C ALA A 165 -8.20 -7.05 10.73
N ARG A 166 -8.67 -6.55 11.89
CA ARG A 166 -8.07 -6.86 13.20
C ARG A 166 -8.14 -8.34 13.54
N LEU A 167 -9.29 -8.98 13.31
CA LEU A 167 -9.45 -10.41 13.54
C LEU A 167 -8.54 -11.23 12.61
N ALA A 168 -8.49 -10.89 11.33
CA ALA A 168 -7.64 -11.55 10.35
C ALA A 168 -6.15 -11.46 10.74
N ALA A 169 -5.66 -10.26 11.06
CA ALA A 169 -4.28 -10.04 11.52
C ALA A 169 -3.98 -10.86 12.78
N GLY A 170 -4.89 -10.85 13.77
CA GLY A 170 -4.74 -11.64 15.00
C GLY A 170 -4.71 -13.15 14.74
N GLN A 171 -5.54 -13.67 13.83
CA GLN A 171 -5.56 -15.08 13.46
C GLN A 171 -4.26 -15.55 12.80
N VAL A 172 -3.64 -14.71 11.97
CA VAL A 172 -2.36 -15.02 11.31
C VAL A 172 -1.27 -15.21 12.35
N VAL A 173 -1.08 -14.22 13.23
CA VAL A 173 -0.09 -14.28 14.32
C VAL A 173 -0.36 -15.45 15.28
N ALA A 174 -1.61 -15.72 15.60
CA ALA A 174 -1.97 -16.84 16.47
C ALA A 174 -1.60 -18.20 15.85
N ARG A 175 -1.85 -18.38 14.54
CA ARG A 175 -1.50 -19.61 13.83
C ARG A 175 0.02 -19.84 13.76
N GLU A 176 0.80 -18.79 13.52
CA GLU A 176 2.27 -18.86 13.52
C GLU A 176 2.79 -19.31 14.89
N ARG A 177 2.36 -18.64 15.97
CA ARG A 177 2.74 -19.01 17.34
C ARG A 177 2.35 -20.43 17.74
N LEU A 178 1.25 -20.96 17.19
CA LEU A 178 0.84 -22.35 17.43
C LEU A 178 1.67 -23.36 16.65
N LYS A 179 2.22 -22.99 15.49
CA LYS A 179 3.17 -23.82 14.73
C LYS A 179 4.53 -23.87 15.41
N ASP A 180 5.04 -22.73 15.89
CA ASP A 180 6.35 -22.66 16.55
C ASP A 180 6.41 -23.39 17.91
N ARG A 181 5.24 -23.72 18.48
CA ARG A 181 5.11 -24.50 19.72
C ARG A 181 5.10 -26.02 19.51
N LYS A 182 5.06 -26.50 18.26
CA LYS A 182 5.10 -27.92 17.91
C LYS A 182 6.48 -28.32 17.45
#